data_AF-A0A932SFM6-F1
#
_entry.id   AF-A0A932SFM6-F1
#
_cell.length_a   1.000
_cell.length_b   1.000
_cell.length_c   1.000
_cell.angle_alpha   90.00
_cell.angle_beta   90.00
_cell.angle_gamma   90.00
#
_symmetry.space_group_name_H-M   'P 1'
#
loop_
_entity.id
_entity.type
_entity.pdbx_description
1 polymer ?
#
loop_
_entity_poly.entity_id
_entity_poly.type
_entity_poly.pdbx_seq_one_letter_code
_entity_poly.pdbx_strand_id
1 'polypeptide(L)' 'MAEITETKKRTSRRGRGASQLSFDDFDPHEQALLTLTAREKGLSIPDLMAEAIREYLSQNVKIQINKNGTKT' A
#
# COMPACT_ATOMS: atom_id res chain seq x y z
N MET A 1 13.83 35.44 14.53
CA MET A 1 14.58 35.15 13.30
C MET A 1 14.78 33.66 13.24
N ALA A 2 14.17 32.96 12.28
CA ALA A 2 14.29 31.51 12.15
C ALA A 2 15.44 31.20 11.19
N GLU A 3 16.43 30.45 11.67
CA GLU A 3 17.51 29.94 10.84
C GLU A 3 17.08 28.56 10.32
N ILE A 4 16.64 28.52 9.06
CA ILE A 4 16.31 27.29 8.33
C ILE A 4 17.60 26.85 7.63
N THR A 5 18.22 25.76 8.10
CA THR A 5 19.33 25.12 7.39
C THR A 5 18.81 23.92 6.61
N GLU A 6 18.43 24.15 5.34
CA GLU A 6 18.24 23.08 4.37
C GLU A 6 19.60 22.59 3.87
N THR A 7 19.96 21.35 4.21
CA THR A 7 21.10 20.67 3.57
C THR A 7 20.58 19.62 2.60
N LYS A 8 20.32 20.05 1.36
CA LYS A 8 19.95 19.18 0.24
C LYS A 8 21.21 18.66 -0.43
N LYS A 9 21.55 17.37 -0.29
CA LYS A 9 22.37 16.59 -1.26
C LYS A 9 22.51 15.12 -0.88
N ARG A 10 21.65 14.28 -1.46
CA ARG A 10 22.00 13.27 -2.48
C ARG A 10 20.82 12.32 -2.61
N THR A 11 20.28 12.30 -3.82
CA THR A 11 19.41 11.29 -4.37
C THR A 11 20.10 9.93 -4.28
N SER A 12 20.08 9.31 -3.10
CA SER A 12 20.18 7.86 -3.05
C SER A 12 18.84 7.37 -3.55
N ARG A 13 18.82 6.85 -4.78
CA ARG A 13 17.84 5.84 -5.17
C ARG A 13 18.02 4.69 -4.18
N ARG A 14 17.44 4.81 -2.98
CA ARG A 14 17.20 3.67 -2.11
C ARG A 14 16.41 2.71 -2.99
N GLY A 15 17.02 1.58 -3.31
CA GLY A 15 16.46 0.60 -4.22
C GLY A 15 15.00 0.37 -3.86
N ARG A 16 14.11 0.68 -4.81
CA ARG A 16 12.74 0.14 -4.82
C ARG A 16 12.87 -1.37 -5.04
N GLY A 17 13.37 -2.07 -4.04
CA GLY A 17 13.33 -3.52 -3.91
C GLY A 17 12.32 -3.88 -2.82
N ALA A 18 11.20 -3.17 -2.77
CA ALA A 18 10.04 -3.69 -2.08
C ALA A 18 9.58 -4.89 -2.90
N SER A 19 9.68 -6.08 -2.33
CA SER A 19 9.29 -7.35 -2.91
C SER A 19 8.03 -7.21 -3.76
N GLN A 20 8.19 -7.23 -5.08
CA GLN A 20 7.09 -7.11 -6.01
C GLN A 20 6.38 -8.46 -6.01
N LEU A 21 5.35 -8.60 -5.17
CA LEU A 21 4.52 -9.79 -5.10
C LEU A 21 3.79 -9.94 -6.44
N SER A 22 4.05 -11.03 -7.15
CA SER A 22 3.38 -11.40 -8.39
C SER A 22 2.14 -12.24 -8.10
N PHE A 23 1.20 -12.26 -9.03
CA PHE A 23 0.09 -13.21 -9.01
C PHE A 23 0.56 -14.67 -9.04
N ASP A 24 1.70 -14.92 -9.69
CA ASP A 24 2.29 -16.25 -9.80
C ASP A 24 2.92 -16.74 -8.48
N ASP A 25 3.08 -15.86 -7.49
CA ASP A 25 3.64 -16.22 -6.17
C ASP A 25 2.59 -16.87 -5.25
N PHE A 26 1.31 -16.89 -5.65
CA PHE A 26 0.21 -17.48 -4.89
C PHE A 26 0.02 -18.96 -5.22
N ASP A 27 -0.54 -19.72 -4.29
CA ASP A 27 -0.86 -21.12 -4.53
C ASP A 27 -1.93 -21.26 -5.64
N PRO A 28 -1.96 -22.37 -6.42
CA PRO A 28 -2.92 -22.54 -7.51
C PRO A 28 -4.39 -22.38 -7.09
N HIS A 29 -4.72 -22.80 -5.87
CA HIS A 29 -6.06 -22.62 -5.30
C HIS A 29 -6.38 -21.14 -5.05
N GLU A 30 -5.42 -20.37 -4.51
CA GLU A 30 -5.56 -18.93 -4.28
C GLU A 30 -5.67 -18.17 -5.59
N GLN A 31 -4.87 -18.53 -6.59
CA GLN A 31 -4.95 -17.98 -7.94
C GLN A 31 -6.35 -18.22 -8.56
N ALA A 32 -6.91 -19.42 -8.39
CA ALA A 32 -8.25 -19.74 -8.88
C ALA A 32 -9.33 -18.90 -8.18
N LEU A 33 -9.26 -18.75 -6.86
CA LEU A 33 -10.17 -17.91 -6.10
C LEU A 33 -10.10 -16.45 -6.55
N LEU A 34 -8.90 -15.88 -6.64
CA LEU A 34 -8.68 -14.51 -7.10
C LEU A 34 -9.25 -14.29 -8.51
N THR A 35 -9.05 -15.25 -9.42
CA THR A 35 -9.56 -15.18 -10.79
C THR A 35 -11.09 -15.22 -10.82
N LEU A 36 -11.72 -16.10 -10.04
CA LEU A 36 -13.18 -16.22 -9.97
C LEU A 36 -13.81 -14.94 -9.41
N THR A 37 -13.28 -14.44 -8.29
CA THR A 37 -13.78 -13.20 -7.67
C THR A 37 -13.57 -11.99 -8.57
N ALA A 38 -12.46 -11.89 -9.29
CA ALA A 38 -12.21 -10.80 -10.24
C ALA A 38 -13.26 -10.83 -11.37
N ARG A 39 -13.57 -12.01 -11.90
CA ARG A 39 -14.62 -12.19 -12.92
C ARG A 39 -16.00 -11.82 -12.41
N GLU A 40 -16.35 -12.27 -11.21
CA GLU A 40 -17.65 -11.99 -10.58
C GLU A 40 -17.86 -10.48 -10.36
N LYS A 41 -16.82 -9.78 -9.92
CA LYS A 41 -16.85 -8.31 -9.71
C LYS A 41 -16.64 -7.49 -10.99
N GLY A 42 -16.27 -8.12 -12.11
CA GLY A 42 -15.93 -7.43 -13.35
C GLY A 42 -14.67 -6.55 -13.23
N LEU A 43 -13.73 -6.92 -12.35
CA LEU A 43 -12.50 -6.17 -12.07
C LEU A 43 -11.27 -6.89 -12.65
N SER A 44 -10.19 -6.15 -12.88
CA SER A 44 -8.88 -6.75 -13.10
C SER A 44 -8.36 -7.36 -11.78
N ILE A 45 -7.54 -8.41 -11.86
CA ILE A 45 -6.91 -9.01 -10.65
C ILE A 45 -6.14 -7.97 -9.83
N PRO A 46 -5.32 -7.07 -10.42
CA PRO A 46 -4.68 -6.00 -9.66
C PRO A 46 -5.66 -5.07 -8.93
N ASP A 47 -6.78 -4.71 -9.55
CA ASP A 47 -7.79 -3.84 -8.94
C ASP A 47 -8.50 -4.54 -7.77
N LEU A 48 -8.85 -5.82 -7.96
CA LEU A 48 -9.39 -6.66 -6.90
C LEU A 48 -8.44 -6.72 -5.69
N MET A 49 -7.15 -6.99 -5.94
CA MET A 49 -6.14 -7.06 -4.88
C MET A 49 -6.01 -5.73 -4.14
N ALA A 50 -6.01 -4.61 -4.88
CA ALA A 50 -5.95 -3.28 -4.28
C ALA A 50 -7.20 -2.97 -3.43
N GLU A 51 -8.39 -3.39 -3.88
CA GLU A 51 -9.63 -3.29 -3.11
C GLU A 51 -9.58 -4.14 -1.83
N ALA A 52 -9.19 -5.41 -1.93
CA ALA A 52 -9.08 -6.32 -0.79
C ALA A 52 -8.10 -5.81 0.26
N ILE A 53 -6.95 -5.26 -0.15
CA ILE A 53 -5.98 -4.65 0.77
C ILE A 53 -6.58 -3.43 1.45
N ARG A 54 -7.27 -2.55 0.70
CA ARG A 54 -7.93 -1.36 1.27
C ARG A 54 -9.00 -1.76 2.30
N GLU A 55 -9.80 -2.75 1.99
CA GLU A 55 -10.83 -3.27 2.88
C GLU A 55 -10.21 -3.85 4.16
N TYR A 56 -9.21 -4.72 4.02
CA TYR A 56 -8.47 -5.28 5.16
C TYR A 56 -7.90 -4.20 6.07
N LEU A 57 -7.23 -3.19 5.50
CA LEU A 57 -6.67 -2.08 6.28
C LEU A 57 -7.76 -1.29 7.00
N SER A 58 -8.91 -1.02 6.35
CA SER A 58 -10.01 -0.27 6.96
C SER A 58 -10.63 -0.99 8.15
N GLN A 59 -10.65 -2.32 8.14
CA GLN A 59 -11.25 -3.15 9.18
C GLN A 59 -10.27 -3.42 10.32
N ASN A 60 -8.98 -3.57 10.02
CA ASN A 60 -7.98 -4.10 10.98
C ASN A 60 -6.99 -3.05 11.47
N VAL A 61 -6.83 -1.93 10.78
CA VAL A 61 -5.83 -0.90 11.13
C VAL A 61 -6.51 0.38 11.59
N LYS A 62 -6.32 0.74 12.87
CA LYS A 62 -6.70 2.04 13.41
C LYS A 62 -5.47 2.93 13.54
N ILE A 63 -5.38 3.97 12.72
CA ILE A 63 -4.32 4.97 12.83
C ILE A 63 -4.82 6.13 13.70
N GLN A 64 -4.22 6.30 14.88
CA GLN A 64 -4.38 7.53 15.65
C GLN A 64 -3.31 8.53 15.24
N ILE A 65 -3.69 9.54 14.46
CA ILE A 65 -2.79 10.65 14.12
C ILE A 65 -2.87 11.64 15.28
N ASN A 66 -1.94 11.53 16.22
CA ASN A 66 -1.77 12.52 17.28
C ASN A 66 -1.28 13.82 16.65
N LYS A 67 -2.19 14.77 16.44
CA LYS A 67 -1.84 16.16 16.13
C LYS A 67 -1.21 16.82 17.35
N ASN A 68 0.03 16.48 17.67
CA ASN A 68 0.82 17.30 18.58
C ASN A 68 1.33 18.50 17.79
N GLY A 69 0.55 19.59 17.78
CA GLY A 69 1.02 20.86 17.23
C GLY A 69 0.00 21.89 16.78
N THR A 70 -1.25 21.91 17.24
CA THR A 70 -2.05 23.15 17.18
C THR A 70 -2.24 23.67 18.59
N LYS A 71 -1.15 24.26 19.13
CA LYS A 71 -1.25 25.23 20.22
C LYS A 71 -1.26 26.61 19.57
N THR A 72 -2.48 27.17 19.50
CA THR A 72 -2.95 28.56 19.59
C THR A 72 -4.11 28.75 18.62
#